data_AF-A0A7Z9G8C5-F1
#
_entry.id   AF-A0A7Z9G8C5-F1
#
_cell.length_a   1.000
_cell.length_b   1.000
_cell.length_c   1.000
_cell.angle_alpha   90.00
_cell.angle_beta   90.00
_cell.angle_gamma   90.00
#
_symmetry.space_group_name_H-M   'P 1'
#
loop_
_entity.id
_entity.type
_entity.pdbx_description
1 polymer ?
#
loop_
_entity_poly.entity_id
_entity_poly.type
_entity_poly.pdbx_seq_one_letter_code
_entity_poly.pdbx_strand_id
1 'polypeptide(L)'
;MVYSAAQHRSAVRQQNSDTKTDPHVAHPLLIGITYSPWSYKARWALDWHGINYRYQEYLLMLGQVKLRAQLRQRAHATVPAMISADTKLRDSFEIAKWADQQQGGTDLQTNTAEVAQWNQISESILRLGRIRCALSVQDDPAGLRASVPPPMNKLPGATQLAKLGVRYILKTYPINTQVSEIEKQCATHLATVESGLSEQDFLLGTPS
;
A
#
# COMPACT_ATOMS: atom_id res chain seq x y z
N MET A 1 18.73 20.59 -51.57
CA MET A 1 17.73 19.54 -51.21
C MET A 1 17.51 19.66 -49.71
N VAL A 2 16.60 20.54 -49.29
CA VAL A 2 16.44 20.93 -47.88
C VAL A 2 15.19 20.25 -47.36
N TYR A 3 15.38 19.24 -46.50
CA TYR A 3 14.31 18.56 -45.79
C TYR A 3 13.65 19.54 -44.80
N SER A 4 12.37 19.84 -45.03
CA SER A 4 11.60 20.82 -44.25
C SER A 4 11.11 20.21 -42.93
N ALA A 5 11.43 20.89 -41.82
CA ALA A 5 10.98 20.58 -40.47
C ALA A 5 9.44 20.58 -40.28
N ALA A 6 8.68 20.99 -41.29
CA ALA A 6 7.22 20.97 -41.28
C ALA A 6 6.65 19.54 -41.41
N GLN A 7 7.34 18.62 -42.10
CA GLN A 7 6.83 17.25 -42.32
C GLN A 7 6.98 16.35 -41.08
N HIS A 8 7.96 16.63 -40.21
CA HIS A 8 8.13 15.88 -38.96
C HIS A 8 7.08 16.23 -37.90
N ARG A 9 6.56 17.48 -37.91
CA ARG A 9 5.49 17.92 -37.01
C ARG A 9 4.11 17.36 -37.39
N SER A 10 3.88 17.04 -38.66
CA SER A 10 2.61 16.46 -39.11
C SER A 10 2.48 14.97 -38.73
N ALA A 11 3.57 14.21 -38.75
CA ALA A 11 3.57 12.81 -38.30
C ALA A 11 3.41 12.68 -36.77
N VAL A 12 4.04 13.58 -36.00
CA VAL A 12 3.88 13.63 -34.52
C VAL A 12 2.48 14.11 -34.11
N ARG A 13 1.78 14.86 -34.96
CA ARG A 13 0.41 15.33 -34.70
C ARG A 13 -0.66 14.28 -35.06
N GLN A 14 -0.38 13.35 -35.96
CA GLN A 14 -1.28 12.24 -36.30
C GLN A 14 -1.11 11.01 -35.40
N GLN A 15 0.04 10.81 -34.75
CA GLN A 15 0.15 9.79 -33.69
C GLN A 15 -0.49 10.22 -32.35
N ASN A 16 -0.76 11.51 -32.16
CA ASN A 16 -1.47 12.04 -31.00
C ASN A 16 -3.00 12.15 -31.19
N SER A 17 -3.56 11.66 -32.31
CA SER A 17 -5.00 11.68 -32.56
C SER A 17 -5.73 10.36 -32.27
N ASP A 18 -5.03 9.29 -31.91
CA ASP A 18 -5.62 7.96 -31.60
C ASP A 18 -5.68 7.62 -30.11
N THR A 19 -5.32 8.54 -29.22
CA THR A 19 -5.68 8.46 -27.79
C THR A 19 -6.67 9.56 -27.45
N LYS A 20 -7.87 9.48 -28.05
CA LYS A 20 -9.07 9.95 -27.37
C LYS A 20 -9.26 9.08 -26.13
N THR A 21 -8.54 9.40 -25.07
CA THR A 21 -8.92 8.97 -23.73
C THR A 21 -10.31 9.55 -23.47
N ASP A 22 -11.26 8.63 -23.35
CA ASP A 22 -12.64 8.91 -23.00
C ASP A 22 -12.67 9.82 -21.76
N PRO A 23 -13.32 11.00 -21.81
CA PRO A 23 -13.32 11.97 -20.71
C PRO A 23 -14.05 11.51 -19.43
N HIS A 24 -14.40 10.22 -19.32
CA HIS A 24 -15.16 9.67 -18.21
C HIS A 24 -14.55 8.48 -17.44
N VAL A 25 -13.37 7.96 -17.78
CA VAL A 25 -12.73 6.98 -16.88
C VAL A 25 -11.96 7.73 -15.79
N ALA A 26 -12.67 8.17 -14.76
CA ALA A 26 -12.03 8.67 -13.55
C ALA A 26 -11.14 7.56 -12.97
N HIS A 27 -9.82 7.70 -13.12
CA HIS A 27 -8.85 6.77 -12.54
C HIS A 27 -9.16 6.52 -11.05
N PRO A 28 -9.11 5.25 -10.59
CA PRO A 28 -9.33 4.93 -9.19
C PRO A 28 -8.44 5.79 -8.28
N LEU A 29 -8.99 6.23 -7.16
CA LEU A 29 -8.25 6.94 -6.12
C LEU A 29 -7.77 5.94 -5.08
N LEU A 30 -6.46 5.69 -5.04
CA LEU A 30 -5.80 4.95 -3.97
C LEU A 30 -5.40 5.91 -2.83
N ILE A 31 -5.95 5.68 -1.65
CA ILE A 31 -5.62 6.40 -0.42
C ILE A 31 -4.71 5.48 0.40
N GLY A 32 -3.46 5.89 0.63
CA GLY A 32 -2.45 5.04 1.25
C GLY A 32 -1.44 5.83 2.06
N ILE A 33 -0.54 5.12 2.73
CA ILE A 33 0.64 5.72 3.38
C ILE A 33 1.87 5.19 2.66
N THR A 34 2.78 6.05 2.21
CA THR A 34 3.89 5.63 1.33
C THR A 34 4.76 4.54 1.97
N TYR A 35 4.99 4.60 3.28
CA TYR A 35 5.80 3.63 4.03
C TYR A 35 4.98 2.44 4.59
N SER A 36 3.67 2.37 4.35
CA SER A 36 2.85 1.25 4.80
C SER A 36 3.05 0.05 3.86
N PRO A 37 3.43 -1.14 4.38
CA PRO A 37 3.63 -2.31 3.53
C PRO A 37 2.34 -2.77 2.85
N TRP A 38 1.18 -2.58 3.50
CA TRP A 38 -0.12 -2.84 2.86
C TRP A 38 -0.37 -1.87 1.69
N SER A 39 -0.03 -0.59 1.84
CA SER A 39 -0.14 0.37 0.73
C SER A 39 0.85 0.08 -0.39
N TYR A 40 2.01 -0.53 -0.08
CA TYR A 40 2.90 -1.05 -1.09
C TYR A 40 2.28 -2.25 -1.83
N LYS A 41 1.73 -3.24 -1.12
CA LYS A 41 1.01 -4.39 -1.73
C LYS A 41 -0.09 -3.95 -2.69
N ALA A 42 -0.92 -2.99 -2.27
CA ALA A 42 -2.00 -2.47 -3.11
C ALA A 42 -1.48 -1.76 -4.37
N ARG A 43 -0.44 -0.91 -4.25
CA ARG A 43 0.19 -0.26 -5.41
C ARG A 43 0.80 -1.29 -6.35
N TRP A 44 1.56 -2.24 -5.80
CA TRP A 44 2.19 -3.28 -6.58
C TRP A 44 1.18 -4.09 -7.39
N ALA A 45 0.05 -4.49 -6.80
CA ALA A 45 -1.00 -5.17 -7.54
C ALA A 45 -1.56 -4.31 -8.69
N LEU A 46 -1.88 -3.03 -8.43
CA LEU A 46 -2.36 -2.12 -9.48
C LEU A 46 -1.32 -1.93 -10.60
N ASP A 47 -0.06 -1.73 -10.23
CA ASP A 47 1.07 -1.56 -11.15
C ASP A 47 1.29 -2.83 -11.99
N TRP A 48 1.19 -4.01 -11.38
CA TRP A 48 1.31 -5.32 -12.05
C TRP A 48 0.26 -5.53 -13.14
N HIS A 49 -0.96 -5.05 -12.93
CA HIS A 49 -2.04 -5.08 -13.92
C HIS A 49 -2.06 -3.86 -14.86
N GLY A 50 -1.07 -2.96 -14.78
CA GLY A 50 -1.03 -1.76 -15.63
C GLY A 50 -2.16 -0.77 -15.36
N ILE A 51 -2.77 -0.81 -14.17
CA ILE A 51 -3.92 0.02 -13.82
C ILE A 51 -3.43 1.42 -13.43
N ASN A 52 -3.84 2.43 -14.20
CA ASN A 52 -3.58 3.82 -13.86
C ASN A 52 -4.48 4.28 -12.69
N TYR A 53 -3.88 4.71 -11.59
CA TYR A 53 -4.59 5.24 -10.41
C TYR A 53 -4.03 6.60 -9.97
N ARG A 54 -4.86 7.34 -9.24
CA ARG A 54 -4.43 8.53 -8.49
C ARG A 54 -4.04 8.13 -7.09
N TYR A 55 -2.90 8.62 -6.60
CA TYR A 55 -2.47 8.38 -5.23
C TYR A 55 -2.75 9.59 -4.32
N GLN A 56 -3.32 9.34 -3.14
CA GLN A 56 -3.51 10.34 -2.09
C GLN A 56 -2.84 9.84 -0.81
N GLU A 57 -1.82 10.57 -0.36
CA GLU A 57 -1.16 10.31 0.92
C GLU A 57 -2.16 10.52 2.07
N TYR A 58 -2.25 9.53 2.95
CA TYR A 58 -3.04 9.54 4.15
C TYR A 58 -2.21 10.05 5.32
N LEU A 59 -2.65 11.15 5.93
CA LEU A 59 -2.02 11.69 7.13
C LEU A 59 -2.53 10.92 8.36
N LEU A 60 -1.63 10.24 9.08
CA LEU A 60 -1.95 9.60 10.34
C LEU A 60 -2.62 10.59 11.31
N MET A 61 -3.58 10.09 12.10
CA MET A 61 -4.41 10.83 13.08
C MET A 61 -5.36 11.88 12.48
N LEU A 62 -4.95 12.65 11.47
CA LEU A 62 -5.74 13.74 10.89
C LEU A 62 -6.62 13.28 9.72
N GLY A 63 -6.19 12.27 8.98
CA GLY A 63 -6.86 11.78 7.78
C GLY A 63 -8.11 10.94 8.05
N GLN A 64 -8.33 10.48 9.28
CA GLN A 64 -9.40 9.53 9.61
C GLN A 64 -10.80 10.06 9.24
N VAL A 65 -11.09 11.32 9.57
CA VAL A 65 -12.42 11.90 9.30
C VAL A 65 -12.68 11.98 7.80
N LYS A 66 -11.71 12.47 7.04
CA LYS A 66 -11.77 12.54 5.58
C LYS A 66 -11.92 11.14 4.97
N LEU A 67 -11.12 10.18 5.42
CA LEU A 67 -11.17 8.80 4.94
C LEU A 67 -12.54 8.15 5.18
N ARG A 68 -13.08 8.26 6.40
CA ARG A 68 -14.43 7.76 6.72
C ARG A 68 -15.51 8.41 5.87
N ALA A 69 -15.44 9.71 5.65
CA ALA A 69 -16.40 10.42 4.80
C ALA A 69 -16.32 9.92 3.35
N GLN A 70 -15.11 9.80 2.79
CA GLN A 70 -14.88 9.28 1.44
C GLN A 70 -15.38 7.83 1.31
N LEU A 71 -15.11 6.97 2.31
CA LEU A 71 -15.54 5.57 2.33
C LEU A 71 -17.00 5.37 2.76
N ARG A 72 -17.68 6.42 3.25
CA ARG A 72 -19.02 6.37 3.86
C ARG A 72 -19.11 5.33 5.00
N GLN A 73 -18.07 5.27 5.84
CA GLN A 73 -17.97 4.30 6.93
C GLN A 73 -18.01 4.99 8.30
N ARG A 74 -18.81 4.45 9.23
CA ARG A 74 -18.88 4.94 10.62
C ARG A 74 -17.80 4.35 11.53
N ALA A 75 -17.39 3.11 11.26
CA ALA A 75 -16.35 2.40 12.00
C ALA A 75 -14.93 2.92 11.67
N HIS A 76 -13.93 2.41 12.40
CA HIS A 76 -12.52 2.68 12.12
C HIS A 76 -12.19 2.30 10.68
N ALA A 77 -11.60 3.23 9.94
CA ALA A 77 -11.15 3.03 8.56
C ALA A 77 -9.63 2.92 8.51
N THR A 78 -9.15 1.93 7.77
CA THR A 78 -7.72 1.66 7.57
C THR A 78 -7.32 1.99 6.13
N VAL A 79 -6.01 2.05 5.91
CA VAL A 79 -5.40 2.25 4.59
C VAL A 79 -4.45 1.07 4.31
N PRO A 80 -4.28 0.66 3.04
CA PRO A 80 -4.80 1.30 1.84
C PRO A 80 -6.31 1.14 1.68
N ALA A 81 -6.93 2.11 1.00
CA ALA A 81 -8.30 2.04 0.55
C ALA A 81 -8.39 2.60 -0.87
N MET A 82 -9.26 2.05 -1.70
CA MET A 82 -9.44 2.48 -3.07
C MET A 82 -10.88 2.89 -3.33
N ILE A 83 -11.07 3.96 -4.09
CA ILE A 83 -12.37 4.45 -4.53
C ILE A 83 -12.35 4.53 -6.05
N SER A 84 -13.17 3.72 -6.70
CA SER A 84 -13.45 3.80 -8.14
C SER A 84 -14.86 4.36 -8.37
N ALA A 85 -15.30 4.38 -9.63
CA ALA A 85 -16.66 4.79 -9.99
C ALA A 85 -17.73 3.87 -9.41
N ASP A 86 -17.42 2.58 -9.30
CA ASP A 86 -18.33 1.48 -9.01
C ASP A 86 -18.09 0.83 -7.64
N THR A 87 -16.87 0.91 -7.09
CA THR A 87 -16.52 0.21 -5.86
C THR A 87 -15.68 1.03 -4.87
N LYS A 88 -15.69 0.56 -3.62
CA LYS A 88 -14.87 1.06 -2.53
C LYS A 88 -14.25 -0.11 -1.79
N LEU A 89 -12.95 -0.26 -1.96
CA LEU A 89 -12.16 -1.35 -1.40
C LEU A 89 -11.37 -0.85 -0.19
N ARG A 90 -11.22 -1.68 0.84
CA ARG A 90 -10.82 -1.24 2.19
C ARG A 90 -9.55 -1.87 2.71
N ASP A 91 -9.00 -2.84 1.99
CA ASP A 91 -7.71 -3.43 2.28
C ASP A 91 -6.93 -3.76 1.00
N SER A 92 -5.65 -4.11 1.18
CA SER A 92 -4.75 -4.38 0.07
C SER A 92 -5.11 -5.63 -0.73
N PHE A 93 -5.73 -6.64 -0.11
CA PHE A 93 -6.04 -7.90 -0.78
C PHE A 93 -7.36 -7.80 -1.56
N GLU A 94 -8.34 -7.07 -1.06
CA GLU A 94 -9.52 -6.66 -1.84
C GLU A 94 -9.11 -5.87 -3.09
N ILE A 95 -8.15 -4.94 -2.95
CA ILE A 95 -7.62 -4.17 -4.08
C ILE A 95 -6.91 -5.09 -5.08
N ALA A 96 -6.10 -6.04 -4.61
CA ALA A 96 -5.44 -7.01 -5.48
C ALA A 96 -6.46 -7.89 -6.23
N LYS A 97 -7.49 -8.40 -5.56
CA LYS A 97 -8.58 -9.17 -6.18
C LYS A 97 -9.32 -8.39 -7.25
N TRP A 98 -9.60 -7.13 -6.97
CA TRP A 98 -10.25 -6.27 -7.95
C TRP A 98 -9.34 -6.02 -9.16
N ALA A 99 -8.02 -5.86 -8.92
CA ALA A 99 -7.03 -5.65 -9.99
C ALA A 99 -6.92 -6.89 -10.90
N ASP A 100 -6.88 -8.10 -10.32
CA ASP A 100 -6.90 -9.37 -11.06
C ASP A 100 -8.12 -9.53 -11.96
N GLN A 101 -9.26 -8.95 -11.56
CA GLN A 101 -10.49 -8.97 -12.34
C GLN A 101 -10.48 -7.95 -13.49
N GLN A 102 -9.52 -7.01 -13.53
CA GLN A 102 -9.39 -6.05 -14.63
C GLN A 102 -8.59 -6.65 -15.79
N GLN A 103 -8.93 -6.27 -17.02
CA GLN A 103 -8.16 -6.66 -18.20
C GLN A 103 -6.82 -5.93 -18.21
N GLY A 104 -5.69 -6.63 -18.35
CA GLY A 104 -4.39 -5.97 -18.64
C GLY A 104 -3.11 -6.50 -18.00
N GLY A 105 -3.13 -7.58 -17.23
CA GLY A 105 -1.91 -8.17 -16.62
C GLY A 105 -1.95 -9.69 -16.48
N THR A 106 -0.83 -10.28 -16.08
CA THR A 106 -0.76 -11.70 -15.71
C THR A 106 -1.56 -11.92 -14.42
N ASP A 107 -2.49 -12.87 -14.44
CA ASP A 107 -3.33 -13.22 -13.29
C ASP A 107 -2.49 -13.62 -12.07
N LEU A 108 -2.64 -12.90 -10.96
CA LEU A 108 -2.03 -13.22 -9.66
C LEU A 108 -2.78 -14.34 -8.92
N GLN A 109 -3.89 -14.83 -9.50
CA GLN A 109 -4.65 -15.95 -8.96
C GLN A 109 -5.19 -15.67 -7.55
N THR A 110 -5.50 -14.41 -7.23
CA THR A 110 -5.95 -13.96 -5.89
C THR A 110 -7.27 -14.60 -5.43
N ASN A 111 -7.99 -15.25 -6.35
CA ASN A 111 -9.21 -16.01 -6.06
C ASN A 111 -8.94 -17.44 -5.56
N THR A 112 -7.69 -17.91 -5.58
CA THR A 112 -7.32 -19.25 -5.09
C THR A 112 -7.19 -19.30 -3.57
N ALA A 113 -7.34 -20.50 -3.01
CA ALA A 113 -7.21 -20.70 -1.56
C ALA A 113 -5.75 -20.57 -1.10
N GLU A 114 -4.82 -21.00 -1.96
CA GLU A 114 -3.38 -21.00 -1.75
C GLU A 114 -2.85 -19.56 -1.64
N VAL A 115 -3.26 -18.67 -2.55
CA VAL A 115 -2.88 -17.24 -2.49
C VAL A 115 -3.52 -16.57 -1.27
N ALA A 116 -4.76 -16.91 -0.94
CA ALA A 116 -5.40 -16.40 0.27
C ALA A 116 -4.65 -16.81 1.55
N GLN A 117 -4.14 -18.05 1.61
CA GLN A 117 -3.33 -18.55 2.73
C GLN A 117 -1.99 -17.80 2.84
N TRP A 118 -1.26 -17.64 1.73
CA TRP A 118 -0.02 -16.87 1.72
C TRP A 118 -0.23 -15.40 2.08
N ASN A 119 -1.33 -14.82 1.62
CA ASN A 119 -1.71 -13.48 2.01
C ASN A 119 -1.93 -13.39 3.54
N GLN A 120 -2.59 -14.36 4.18
CA GLN A 120 -2.75 -14.37 5.64
C GLN A 120 -1.42 -14.44 6.40
N ILE A 121 -0.46 -15.23 5.91
CA ILE A 121 0.90 -15.29 6.48
C ILE A 121 1.59 -13.93 6.32
N SER A 122 1.51 -13.33 5.13
CA SER A 122 2.00 -11.97 4.86
C SER A 122 1.38 -10.94 5.81
N GLU A 123 0.05 -10.94 5.97
CA GLU A 123 -0.66 -10.04 6.88
C GLU A 123 -0.15 -10.17 8.32
N SER A 124 0.15 -11.40 8.75
CA SER A 124 0.67 -11.69 10.08
C SER A 124 2.09 -11.15 10.26
N ILE A 125 2.99 -11.41 9.30
CA ILE A 125 4.37 -10.88 9.30
C ILE A 125 4.35 -9.35 9.31
N LEU A 126 3.58 -8.72 8.43
CA LEU A 126 3.51 -7.27 8.31
C LEU A 126 2.94 -6.61 9.58
N ARG A 127 1.91 -7.22 10.18
CA ARG A 127 1.34 -6.77 11.45
C ARG A 127 2.38 -6.84 12.56
N LEU A 128 3.03 -7.99 12.75
CA LEU A 128 4.07 -8.19 13.77
C LEU A 128 5.26 -7.25 13.57
N GLY A 129 5.71 -7.07 12.32
CA GLY A 129 6.78 -6.15 11.97
C GLY A 129 6.43 -4.69 12.26
N ARG A 130 5.20 -4.26 11.93
CA ARG A 130 4.72 -2.90 12.22
C ARG A 130 4.69 -2.62 13.72
N ILE A 131 4.21 -3.59 14.50
CA ILE A 131 4.20 -3.54 15.96
C ILE A 131 5.62 -3.39 16.50
N ARG A 132 6.54 -4.29 16.10
CA ARG A 132 7.92 -4.29 16.57
C ARG A 132 8.63 -2.97 16.25
N CYS A 133 8.44 -2.46 15.03
CA CYS A 133 8.98 -1.17 14.61
C CYS A 133 8.40 0.00 15.43
N ALA A 134 7.10 0.00 15.71
CA ALA A 134 6.49 1.03 16.54
C ALA A 134 7.03 1.02 17.98
N LEU A 135 7.21 -0.17 18.57
CA LEU A 135 7.81 -0.34 19.89
C LEU A 135 9.29 0.10 19.91
N SER A 136 10.09 -0.27 18.91
CA SER A 136 11.49 0.15 18.85
C SER A 136 11.64 1.66 18.69
N VAL A 137 10.78 2.30 17.89
CA VAL A 137 10.79 3.77 17.73
C VAL A 137 10.31 4.46 19.01
N GLN A 138 9.41 3.87 19.79
CA GLN A 138 8.88 4.49 21.01
C GLN A 138 9.96 4.93 22.00
N ASP A 139 11.02 4.14 22.10
CA ASP A 139 12.12 4.31 23.06
C ASP A 139 13.37 4.96 22.43
N ASP A 140 13.32 5.32 21.14
CA ASP A 140 14.40 6.00 20.42
C ASP A 140 14.04 7.47 20.11
N PRO A 141 14.63 8.45 20.84
CA PRO A 141 14.39 9.87 20.58
C PRO A 141 14.76 10.34 19.16
N ALA A 142 15.79 9.75 18.56
CA ALA A 142 16.21 10.08 17.21
C ALA A 142 15.19 9.53 16.19
N GLY A 143 14.79 8.27 16.33
CA GLY A 143 13.74 7.63 15.54
C GLY A 143 12.39 8.35 15.64
N LEU A 144 11.99 8.80 16.85
CA LEU A 144 10.79 9.61 17.04
C LEU A 144 10.87 10.92 16.24
N ARG A 145 11.99 11.63 16.33
CA ARG A 145 12.19 12.89 15.61
C ARG A 145 12.21 12.68 14.09
N ALA A 146 12.85 11.62 13.62
CA ALA A 146 12.91 11.24 12.21
C ALA A 146 11.53 10.85 11.65
N SER A 147 10.62 10.37 12.50
CA SER A 147 9.24 10.01 12.11
C SER A 147 8.33 11.22 11.87
N VAL A 148 8.76 12.43 12.25
CA VAL A 148 8.00 13.67 12.01
C VAL A 148 8.39 14.23 10.64
N PRO A 149 7.42 14.62 9.79
CA PRO A 149 7.73 15.23 8.49
C PRO A 149 8.52 16.55 8.64
N PRO A 150 9.49 16.84 7.76
CA PRO A 150 10.04 18.19 7.64
C PRO A 150 8.98 19.20 7.20
N PRO A 151 9.02 20.47 7.67
CA PRO A 151 9.98 21.02 8.64
C PRO A 151 9.57 20.80 10.11
N MET A 152 8.45 20.11 10.38
CA MET A 152 7.90 19.94 11.72
C MET A 152 8.85 19.19 12.66
N ASN A 153 9.74 18.35 12.13
CA ASN A 153 10.77 17.66 12.91
C ASN A 153 11.79 18.60 13.58
N LYS A 154 11.86 19.87 13.19
CA LYS A 154 12.76 20.85 13.83
C LYS A 154 12.09 21.58 15.00
N LEU A 155 10.76 21.52 15.13
CA LEU A 155 10.02 22.27 16.13
C LEU A 155 10.25 21.74 17.56
N PRO A 156 10.18 22.60 18.59
CA PRO A 156 10.10 22.14 19.98
C PRO A 156 8.82 21.30 20.14
N GLY A 157 8.92 20.14 20.79
CA GLY A 157 7.78 19.23 20.94
C GLY A 157 7.63 18.17 19.84
N ALA A 158 8.48 18.14 18.81
CA ALA A 158 8.39 17.16 17.72
C ALA A 158 8.41 15.70 18.23
N THR A 159 9.25 15.39 19.22
CA THR A 159 9.32 14.06 19.84
C THR A 159 8.02 13.68 20.55
N GLN A 160 7.35 14.63 21.20
CA GLN A 160 6.07 14.43 21.88
C GLN A 160 4.95 14.16 20.87
N LEU A 161 4.93 14.90 19.76
CA LEU A 161 4.03 14.65 18.64
C LEU A 161 4.26 13.25 18.06
N ALA A 162 5.51 12.85 17.84
CA ALA A 162 5.85 11.51 17.38
C ALA A 162 5.38 10.42 18.34
N LYS A 163 5.53 10.62 19.66
CA LYS A 163 5.02 9.69 20.69
C LYS A 163 3.50 9.52 20.60
N LEU A 164 2.75 10.58 20.29
CA LEU A 164 1.31 10.47 20.05
C LEU A 164 1.01 9.62 18.81
N GLY A 165 1.77 9.80 17.73
CA GLY A 165 1.67 8.98 16.52
C GLY A 165 1.95 7.50 16.79
N VAL A 166 3.02 7.18 17.52
CA VAL A 166 3.36 5.80 17.91
C VAL A 166 2.26 5.18 18.79
N ARG A 167 1.79 5.90 19.81
CA ARG A 167 0.66 5.43 20.65
C ARG A 167 -0.60 5.18 19.84
N TYR A 168 -0.89 6.05 18.88
CA TYR A 168 -2.03 5.87 17.98
C TYR A 168 -1.88 4.58 17.15
N ILE A 169 -0.70 4.30 16.60
CA ILE A 169 -0.40 3.05 15.88
C ILE A 169 -0.59 1.84 16.81
N LEU A 170 0.02 1.84 17.98
CA LEU A 170 -0.08 0.73 18.94
C LEU A 170 -1.52 0.52 19.45
N LYS A 171 -2.33 1.58 19.52
CA LYS A 171 -3.77 1.44 19.81
C LYS A 171 -4.53 0.75 18.67
N THR A 172 -4.14 0.98 17.42
CA THR A 172 -4.75 0.29 16.26
C THR A 172 -4.39 -1.20 16.23
N TYR A 173 -3.22 -1.58 16.76
CA TYR A 173 -2.77 -2.97 16.84
C TYR A 173 -2.66 -3.40 18.31
N PRO A 174 -3.75 -3.84 18.96
CA PRO A 174 -3.67 -4.28 20.34
C PRO A 174 -2.73 -5.47 20.46
N ILE A 175 -1.75 -5.33 21.35
CA ILE A 175 -0.73 -6.34 21.67
C ILE A 175 -0.87 -6.64 23.16
N ASN A 176 -1.20 -7.87 23.48
CA ASN A 176 -1.26 -8.36 24.86
C ASN A 176 -0.10 -9.31 25.16
N THR A 177 1.03 -9.13 24.47
CA THR A 177 2.19 -10.03 24.56
C THR A 177 3.51 -9.25 24.60
N GLN A 178 4.59 -9.96 24.91
CA GLN A 178 5.94 -9.41 25.02
C GLN A 178 6.62 -9.32 23.65
N VAL A 179 7.62 -8.44 23.51
CA VAL A 179 8.40 -8.26 22.27
C VAL A 179 9.07 -9.56 21.83
N SER A 180 9.62 -10.33 22.75
CA SER A 180 10.26 -11.63 22.45
C SER A 180 9.29 -12.62 21.80
N GLU A 181 8.02 -12.59 22.20
CA GLU A 181 6.98 -13.44 21.62
C GLU A 181 6.57 -12.95 20.22
N ILE A 182 6.53 -11.63 20.00
CA ILE A 182 6.34 -11.05 18.65
C ILE A 182 7.47 -11.50 17.71
N GLU A 183 8.71 -11.45 18.18
CA GLU A 183 9.88 -11.87 17.40
C GLU A 183 9.84 -13.36 17.08
N LYS A 184 9.46 -14.20 18.06
CA LYS A 184 9.28 -15.64 17.87
C LYS A 184 8.21 -15.95 16.81
N GLN A 185 7.03 -15.31 16.90
CA GLN A 185 5.96 -15.51 15.92
C GLN A 185 6.37 -15.06 14.52
N CYS A 186 7.07 -13.92 14.42
CA CYS A 186 7.60 -13.44 13.15
C CYS A 186 8.59 -14.45 12.55
N ALA A 187 9.52 -14.98 13.36
CA ALA A 187 10.47 -16.00 12.93
C ALA A 187 9.78 -17.29 12.45
N THR A 188 8.72 -17.74 13.13
CA THR A 188 7.92 -18.90 12.68
C THR A 188 7.30 -18.68 11.31
N HIS A 189 6.70 -17.52 11.07
CA HIS A 189 6.11 -17.21 9.77
C HIS A 189 7.17 -17.06 8.68
N LEU A 190 8.32 -16.45 8.98
CA LEU A 190 9.42 -16.33 8.02
C LEU A 190 10.00 -17.71 7.65
N ALA A 191 10.14 -18.63 8.61
CA ALA A 191 10.55 -20.00 8.33
C ALA A 191 9.53 -20.75 7.43
N THR A 192 8.24 -20.45 7.58
CA THR A 192 7.20 -20.98 6.67
C THR A 192 7.38 -20.44 5.25
N VAL A 193 7.66 -19.15 5.11
CA VAL A 193 7.93 -18.52 3.79
C VAL A 193 9.21 -19.10 3.18
N GLU A 194 10.28 -19.24 3.94
CA GLU A 194 11.54 -19.83 3.49
C GLU A 194 11.35 -21.28 3.00
N SER A 195 10.64 -22.09 3.78
CA SER A 195 10.28 -23.46 3.38
C SER A 195 9.36 -23.50 2.16
N GLY A 196 8.49 -22.51 1.98
CA GLY A 196 7.62 -22.41 0.81
C GLY A 196 8.36 -22.02 -0.46
N LEU A 197 9.42 -21.22 -0.33
CA LEU A 197 10.25 -20.85 -1.47
C LEU A 197 11.09 -22.03 -1.96
N SER A 198 11.74 -22.81 -1.08
CA SER A 198 12.43 -24.08 -1.43
C SER A 198 13.13 -24.09 -2.81
N GLU A 199 13.93 -23.06 -3.11
CA GLU A 199 14.66 -22.83 -4.39
C GLU A 199 13.84 -22.39 -5.61
N GLN A 200 12.55 -22.13 -5.45
CA GLN A 200 11.68 -21.53 -6.46
C GLN A 200 11.74 -20.00 -6.41
N ASP A 201 11.47 -19.37 -7.56
CA ASP A 201 11.39 -17.91 -7.66
C ASP A 201 10.12 -17.34 -6.99
N PHE A 202 9.06 -18.15 -6.84
CA PHE A 202 7.77 -17.75 -6.26
C PHE A 202 7.21 -18.85 -5.35
N LEU A 203 6.40 -18.44 -4.35
CA LEU A 203 5.81 -19.35 -3.34
C LEU A 203 4.88 -20.43 -3.93
N LEU A 204 4.31 -20.17 -5.11
CA LEU A 204 3.45 -21.11 -5.84
C LEU A 204 4.02 -21.46 -7.22
N GLY A 205 5.34 -21.27 -7.42
CA GLY A 205 6.03 -21.50 -8.70
C GLY A 205 5.69 -20.50 -9.80
N THR A 206 4.69 -19.64 -9.61
CA THR A 206 4.28 -18.55 -10.51
C THR A 206 3.99 -17.27 -9.72
N PRO A 207 4.06 -16.08 -10.34
CA PRO A 207 3.66 -14.83 -9.70
C PRO A 207 2.24 -14.92 -9.15
N SER A 208 2.07 -14.59 -7.87
CA SER A 208 0.81 -14.70 -7.13
C SER A 208 0.75 -13.79 -5.90
#